data_AF-A0A2N6NP46-F1
#
_entry.id   AF-A0A2N6NP46-F1
#
_cell.length_a   1.000
_cell.length_b   1.000
_cell.length_c   1.000
_cell.angle_alpha   90.00
_cell.angle_beta   90.00
_cell.angle_gamma   90.00
#
_symmetry.space_group_name_H-M   'P 1'
#
loop_
_entity.id
_entity.type
_entity.pdbx_description
1 polymer ?
#
loop_
_entity_poly.entity_id
_entity_poly.type
_entity_poly.pdbx_seq_one_letter_code
_entity_poly.pdbx_strand_id
1 'polypeptide(L)'
;MPPLPGFSDNGFSSRTDTVAASRALLRPLIPYFSPGKARVKIPVTSGAHFDDTAAELEGYARPLWVVASLVASQQRNVEEYDTTSDSLLIHWVKGLEHGVDPSHPEYWGAIGDWDQRMVEAEVISFALLSAPDYFYKPLPQVAKSNLKAWLEGLNGKMMPENNWRWFRVFSNLALIKVCGADQDEYFSLIDQDLETLDQFYIGQGWSSDGVWRPARADAHSEGKGEDAARGRHADYYSGSFAIQFSQIMYAKFAADIDSTRCEIFNKRADQFVRSLWAYFDIDGMSSSSAWGAPLPEG
;
A
#
# COMPACT_ATOMS: atom_id res chain seq x y z
N MET A 1 3.34 21.42 -10.95
CA MET A 1 2.01 21.07 -11.50
C MET A 1 1.05 22.21 -11.21
N PRO A 2 0.13 22.55 -12.12
CA PRO A 2 -0.91 23.53 -11.83
C PRO A 2 -1.83 23.05 -10.69
N PRO A 3 -2.46 23.95 -9.92
CA PRO A 3 -3.46 23.57 -8.92
C PRO A 3 -4.59 22.76 -9.55
N LEU A 4 -5.09 21.74 -8.84
CA LEU A 4 -6.22 20.91 -9.27
C LEU A 4 -7.51 21.40 -8.59
N PRO A 5 -8.46 22.01 -9.32
CA PRO A 5 -9.71 22.49 -8.74
C PRO A 5 -10.50 21.38 -8.04
N GLY A 6 -11.02 21.68 -6.86
CA GLY A 6 -11.70 20.73 -5.97
C GLY A 6 -10.76 19.93 -5.07
N PHE A 7 -9.45 19.90 -5.33
CA PHE A 7 -8.44 19.24 -4.50
C PHE A 7 -7.48 20.26 -3.87
N SER A 8 -6.80 21.09 -4.68
CA SER A 8 -5.79 22.05 -4.21
C SER A 8 -6.38 23.24 -3.43
N ASP A 9 -7.66 23.53 -3.63
CA ASP A 9 -8.45 24.56 -2.95
C ASP A 9 -9.37 23.98 -1.87
N ASN A 10 -9.20 22.69 -1.52
CA ASN A 10 -10.00 22.00 -0.53
C ASN A 10 -9.38 22.13 0.88
N GLY A 11 -10.19 22.49 1.88
CA GLY A 11 -9.73 22.66 3.26
C GLY A 11 -9.66 21.38 4.10
N PHE A 12 -10.09 20.23 3.56
CA PHE A 12 -10.12 18.92 4.23
C PHE A 12 -10.73 18.95 5.66
N SER A 13 -11.68 19.85 5.89
CA SER A 13 -12.22 20.13 7.23
C SER A 13 -13.37 19.21 7.62
N SER A 14 -13.92 18.46 6.67
CA SER A 14 -15.01 17.52 6.88
C SER A 14 -14.86 16.27 6.02
N ARG A 15 -15.60 15.22 6.37
CA ARG A 15 -15.68 14.01 5.53
C ARG A 15 -16.17 14.34 4.11
N THR A 16 -17.17 15.22 3.99
CA THR A 16 -17.72 15.64 2.70
C THR A 16 -16.66 16.32 1.84
N ASP A 17 -15.84 17.19 2.43
CA ASP A 17 -14.74 17.85 1.74
C ASP A 17 -13.69 16.84 1.26
N THR A 18 -13.31 15.88 2.11
CA THR A 18 -12.36 14.82 1.75
C THR A 18 -12.90 13.93 0.62
N VAL A 19 -14.20 13.60 0.62
CA VAL A 19 -14.84 12.85 -0.46
C VAL A 19 -14.83 13.66 -1.76
N ALA A 20 -15.13 14.97 -1.69
CA ALA A 20 -15.10 15.85 -2.85
C ALA A 20 -13.67 15.98 -3.45
N ALA A 21 -12.66 16.19 -2.61
CA ALA A 21 -11.26 16.23 -3.00
C ALA A 21 -10.80 14.93 -3.65
N SER A 22 -11.14 13.79 -3.05
CA SER A 22 -10.82 12.47 -3.59
C SER A 22 -11.40 12.28 -4.99
N ARG A 23 -12.64 12.72 -5.23
CA ARG A 23 -13.25 12.68 -6.57
C ARG A 23 -12.57 13.62 -7.55
N ALA A 24 -12.19 14.83 -7.10
CA ALA A 24 -11.44 15.77 -7.93
C ALA A 24 -10.09 15.18 -8.36
N LEU A 25 -9.45 14.39 -7.49
CA LEU A 25 -8.18 13.69 -7.77
C LEU A 25 -8.35 12.51 -8.76
N LEU A 26 -9.45 11.76 -8.66
CA LEU A 26 -9.69 10.58 -9.50
C LEU A 26 -10.20 10.90 -10.92
N ARG A 27 -11.03 11.94 -11.07
CA ARG A 27 -11.66 12.30 -12.36
C ARG A 27 -10.66 12.52 -13.51
N PRO A 28 -9.50 13.17 -13.32
CA PRO A 28 -8.51 13.36 -14.38
C PRO A 28 -7.93 12.06 -14.95
N LEU A 29 -8.09 10.92 -14.27
CA LEU A 29 -7.60 9.62 -14.75
C LEU A 29 -8.50 9.01 -15.83
N ILE A 30 -9.78 9.40 -15.89
CA ILE A 30 -10.79 8.79 -16.80
C ILE A 30 -10.31 8.71 -18.26
N PRO A 31 -9.75 9.79 -18.86
CA PRO A 31 -9.32 9.75 -20.26
C PRO A 31 -8.11 8.85 -20.52
N TYR A 32 -7.39 8.44 -19.47
CA TYR A 32 -6.14 7.68 -19.55
C TYR A 32 -6.33 6.19 -19.31
N PHE A 33 -7.54 5.76 -18.94
CA PHE A 33 -7.85 4.33 -18.86
C PHE A 33 -7.80 3.68 -20.25
N SER A 34 -7.18 2.50 -20.31
CA SER A 34 -7.23 1.61 -21.47
C SER A 34 -8.68 1.22 -21.83
N PRO A 35 -8.93 0.68 -23.04
CA PRO A 35 -10.25 0.20 -23.44
C PRO A 35 -10.89 -0.79 -22.44
N GLY A 36 -10.13 -1.78 -21.98
CA GLY A 36 -10.53 -2.78 -20.98
C GLY A 36 -10.45 -2.29 -19.53
N LYS A 37 -10.01 -1.05 -19.30
CA LYS A 37 -9.89 -0.41 -17.98
C LYS A 37 -8.86 -1.05 -17.04
N ALA A 38 -8.10 -2.04 -17.48
CA ALA A 38 -7.08 -2.69 -16.66
C ALA A 38 -5.83 -1.82 -16.45
N ARG A 39 -5.66 -0.78 -17.26
CA ARG A 39 -4.44 0.02 -17.31
C ARG A 39 -4.78 1.50 -17.32
N VAL A 40 -3.93 2.32 -16.70
CA VAL A 40 -4.03 3.78 -16.78
C VAL A 40 -2.71 4.33 -17.27
N LYS A 41 -2.69 4.82 -18.50
CA LYS A 41 -1.49 5.35 -19.14
C LYS A 41 -1.46 6.87 -19.00
N ILE A 42 -0.77 7.35 -17.97
CA ILE A 42 -0.52 8.79 -17.84
C ILE A 42 0.62 9.14 -18.81
N PRO A 43 0.43 10.06 -19.75
CA PRO A 43 1.48 10.46 -20.69
C PRO A 43 2.55 11.24 -19.93
N VAL A 44 3.61 10.55 -19.51
CA VAL A 44 4.84 11.14 -19.01
C VAL A 44 5.98 10.83 -19.95
N THR A 45 6.71 11.86 -20.37
CA THR A 45 8.05 11.73 -20.94
C THR A 45 9.02 11.37 -19.82
N SER A 46 9.17 10.08 -19.50
CA SER A 46 10.24 9.61 -18.62
C SER A 46 11.08 8.56 -19.32
N GLY A 47 12.37 8.85 -19.52
CA GLY A 47 13.34 7.98 -20.20
C GLY A 47 13.88 6.82 -19.35
N ALA A 48 13.05 6.23 -18.48
CA ALA A 48 13.43 5.07 -17.69
C ALA A 48 12.98 3.78 -18.40
N HIS A 49 13.88 2.81 -18.50
CA HIS A 49 13.66 1.50 -19.12
C HIS A 49 12.83 0.58 -18.22
N PHE A 50 11.54 0.85 -18.04
CA PHE A 50 10.62 -0.09 -17.40
C PHE A 50 9.69 -0.73 -18.43
N ASP A 51 9.16 -1.90 -18.10
CA ASP A 51 8.06 -2.54 -18.82
C ASP A 51 6.84 -1.61 -18.77
N ASP A 52 6.44 -1.07 -19.93
CA ASP A 52 5.28 -0.19 -20.08
C ASP A 52 4.03 -0.77 -19.38
N THR A 53 3.89 -2.10 -19.35
CA THR A 53 2.76 -2.78 -18.68
C THR A 53 2.77 -2.58 -17.17
N ALA A 54 3.95 -2.64 -16.53
CA ALA A 54 4.07 -2.45 -15.09
C ALA A 54 3.81 -1.00 -14.68
N ALA A 55 4.28 -0.03 -15.48
CA ALA A 55 3.98 1.39 -15.27
C ALA A 55 2.50 1.72 -15.48
N GLU A 56 1.86 1.09 -16.47
CA GLU A 56 0.43 1.25 -16.71
C GLU A 56 -0.44 0.57 -15.63
N LEU A 57 0.02 -0.54 -15.05
CA LEU A 57 -0.57 -1.15 -13.85
C LEU A 57 -0.44 -0.22 -12.64
N GLU A 58 0.74 0.38 -12.42
CA GLU A 58 0.95 1.35 -11.35
C GLU A 58 -0.08 2.49 -11.42
N GLY A 59 -0.30 3.03 -12.62
CA GLY A 59 -1.31 4.07 -12.84
C GLY A 59 -2.75 3.61 -12.50
N TYR A 60 -3.04 2.32 -12.68
CA TYR A 60 -4.34 1.72 -12.33
C TYR A 60 -4.48 1.46 -10.82
N ALA A 61 -3.43 0.87 -10.23
CA ALA A 61 -3.45 0.31 -8.89
C ALA A 61 -3.32 1.39 -7.81
N ARG A 62 -2.40 2.34 -7.93
CA ARG A 62 -2.19 3.36 -6.88
C ARG A 62 -3.43 4.19 -6.53
N PRO A 63 -4.31 4.57 -7.47
CA PRO A 63 -5.59 5.18 -7.15
C PRO A 63 -6.50 4.33 -6.23
N LEU A 64 -6.32 3.00 -6.16
CA LEU A 64 -7.13 2.12 -5.32
C LEU A 64 -7.02 2.45 -3.82
N TRP A 65 -5.93 3.06 -3.35
CA TRP A 65 -5.85 3.60 -1.99
C TRP A 65 -7.03 4.55 -1.70
N VAL A 66 -7.35 5.44 -2.64
CA VAL A 66 -8.45 6.39 -2.52
C VAL A 66 -9.79 5.73 -2.85
N VAL A 67 -9.86 4.98 -3.95
CA VAL A 67 -11.11 4.34 -4.43
C VAL A 67 -11.66 3.40 -3.38
N ALA A 68 -10.85 2.49 -2.83
CA ALA A 68 -11.32 1.53 -1.85
C ALA A 68 -11.70 2.18 -0.52
N SER A 69 -10.99 3.22 -0.08
CA SER A 69 -11.37 4.01 1.10
C SER A 69 -12.71 4.72 0.92
N LEU A 70 -12.97 5.29 -0.27
CA LEU A 70 -14.26 5.92 -0.59
C LEU A 70 -15.40 4.89 -0.56
N VAL A 71 -15.23 3.76 -1.23
CA VAL A 71 -16.24 2.68 -1.28
C VAL A 71 -16.52 2.15 0.13
N ALA A 72 -15.47 1.81 0.89
CA ALA A 72 -15.62 1.31 2.25
C ALA A 72 -16.26 2.35 3.19
N SER A 73 -16.03 3.65 2.95
CA SER A 73 -16.71 4.70 3.72
C SER A 73 -18.18 4.86 3.34
N GLN A 74 -18.55 4.63 2.09
CA GLN A 74 -19.94 4.71 1.62
C GLN A 74 -20.77 3.53 2.12
N GLN A 75 -20.21 2.31 2.14
CA GLN A 75 -20.89 1.12 2.65
C GLN A 75 -21.30 1.23 4.14
N ARG A 76 -20.61 2.07 4.92
CA ARG A 76 -20.95 2.33 6.32
C ARG A 76 -22.09 3.36 6.51
N ASN A 77 -22.38 4.19 5.51
CA ASN A 77 -23.32 5.31 5.60
C ASN A 77 -24.28 5.31 4.39
N VAL A 78 -25.20 4.33 4.37
CA VAL A 78 -26.10 4.03 3.25
C VAL A 78 -27.07 5.20 2.92
N GLU A 79 -27.37 6.07 3.88
CA GLU A 79 -28.32 7.19 3.71
C GLU A 79 -27.80 8.33 2.83
N GLU A 80 -26.48 8.44 2.61
CA GLU A 80 -25.85 9.47 1.74
C GLU A 80 -25.52 8.94 0.33
N TYR A 81 -26.17 7.86 -0.11
CA TYR A 81 -25.85 7.20 -1.37
C TYR A 81 -26.23 8.03 -2.60
N ASP A 82 -25.25 8.74 -3.15
CA ASP A 82 -25.33 9.33 -4.48
C ASP A 82 -25.00 8.27 -5.56
N THR A 83 -26.06 7.71 -6.15
CA THR A 83 -26.04 6.72 -7.26
C THR A 83 -25.29 7.20 -8.50
N THR A 84 -25.00 8.50 -8.65
CA THR A 84 -24.18 9.00 -9.77
C THR A 84 -22.69 8.62 -9.63
N SER A 85 -22.29 8.11 -8.46
CA SER A 85 -20.93 7.65 -8.14
C SER A 85 -20.52 6.33 -8.79
N ASP A 86 -21.48 5.53 -9.27
CA ASP A 86 -21.20 4.21 -9.83
C ASP A 86 -20.38 4.26 -11.13
N SER A 87 -20.54 5.31 -11.94
CA SER A 87 -19.91 5.37 -13.27
C SER A 87 -18.38 5.53 -13.23
N LEU A 88 -17.84 6.21 -12.22
CA LEU A 88 -16.40 6.41 -12.07
C LEU A 88 -15.74 5.14 -11.53
N LEU A 89 -16.31 4.58 -10.47
CA LEU A 89 -15.66 3.52 -9.69
C LEU A 89 -15.74 2.15 -10.40
N ILE A 90 -16.76 1.93 -11.25
CA ILE A 90 -16.93 0.67 -12.02
C ILE A 90 -15.74 0.37 -12.94
N HIS A 91 -14.95 1.38 -13.30
CA HIS A 91 -13.76 1.22 -14.13
C HIS A 91 -12.74 0.32 -13.44
N TRP A 92 -12.61 0.41 -12.10
CA TRP A 92 -11.69 -0.43 -11.35
C TRP A 92 -12.17 -1.89 -11.25
N VAL A 93 -13.47 -2.16 -11.11
CA VAL A 93 -13.95 -3.55 -11.10
C VAL A 93 -13.69 -4.23 -12.44
N LYS A 94 -14.00 -3.54 -13.56
CA LYS A 94 -13.70 -4.04 -14.91
C LYS A 94 -12.20 -4.20 -15.15
N GLY A 95 -11.42 -3.24 -14.68
CA GLY A 95 -9.97 -3.28 -14.82
C GLY A 95 -9.33 -4.42 -14.05
N LEU A 96 -9.83 -4.72 -12.85
CA LEU A 96 -9.38 -5.86 -12.06
C LEU A 96 -9.64 -7.18 -12.80
N GLU A 97 -10.86 -7.37 -13.31
CA GLU A 97 -11.24 -8.57 -14.07
C GLU A 97 -10.31 -8.83 -15.27
N HIS A 98 -10.14 -7.82 -16.12
CA HIS A 98 -9.30 -7.94 -17.31
C HIS A 98 -7.80 -7.95 -17.01
N GLY A 99 -7.38 -7.31 -15.93
CA GLY A 99 -5.98 -7.17 -15.54
C GLY A 99 -5.36 -8.47 -15.04
N VAL A 100 -6.16 -9.31 -14.37
CA VAL A 100 -5.71 -10.62 -13.87
C VAL A 100 -5.89 -11.75 -14.88
N ASP A 101 -6.62 -11.54 -15.98
CA ASP A 101 -6.91 -12.55 -16.99
C ASP A 101 -5.73 -12.75 -17.98
N PRO A 102 -5.03 -13.90 -17.95
CA PRO A 102 -3.89 -14.15 -18.84
C PRO A 102 -4.25 -14.21 -20.34
N SER A 103 -5.54 -14.36 -20.67
CA SER A 103 -6.02 -14.39 -22.05
C SER A 103 -6.42 -13.02 -22.59
N HIS A 104 -6.57 -12.03 -21.70
CA HIS A 104 -6.98 -10.69 -22.09
C HIS A 104 -5.78 -9.88 -22.60
N PRO A 105 -5.92 -9.07 -23.69
CA PRO A 105 -4.82 -8.26 -24.23
C PRO A 105 -4.21 -7.27 -23.22
N GLU A 106 -4.97 -6.89 -22.20
CA GLU A 106 -4.54 -5.97 -21.15
C GLU A 106 -4.04 -6.65 -19.87
N TYR A 107 -3.82 -7.98 -19.89
CA TYR A 107 -3.24 -8.74 -18.78
C TYR A 107 -2.02 -8.02 -18.22
N TRP A 108 -1.92 -7.96 -16.89
CA TRP A 108 -0.80 -7.30 -16.24
C TRP A 108 0.50 -8.06 -16.34
N GLY A 109 0.47 -9.36 -16.65
CA GLY A 109 1.65 -10.22 -16.58
C GLY A 109 1.75 -10.92 -15.23
N ALA A 110 2.45 -12.06 -15.22
CA ALA A 110 2.78 -12.78 -14.00
C ALA A 110 3.81 -12.01 -13.17
N ILE A 111 3.79 -12.20 -11.85
CA ILE A 111 4.71 -11.55 -10.93
C ILE A 111 6.08 -12.26 -10.99
N GLY A 112 7.12 -11.49 -11.35
CA GLY A 112 8.52 -11.94 -11.38
C GLY A 112 9.27 -11.68 -10.06
N ASP A 113 10.56 -12.01 -10.04
CA ASP A 113 11.46 -11.64 -8.93
C ASP A 113 11.78 -10.14 -8.99
N TRP A 114 11.81 -9.45 -7.84
CA TRP A 114 12.03 -8.00 -7.74
C TRP A 114 11.15 -7.16 -8.68
N ASP A 115 9.89 -7.56 -8.84
CA ASP A 115 8.96 -6.99 -9.83
C ASP A 115 8.09 -5.89 -9.22
N GLN A 116 7.91 -4.77 -9.94
CA GLN A 116 7.01 -3.68 -9.56
C GLN A 116 5.58 -4.19 -9.28
N ARG A 117 5.12 -5.24 -9.96
CA ARG A 117 3.80 -5.85 -9.73
C ARG A 117 3.60 -6.33 -8.29
N MET A 118 4.68 -6.63 -7.56
CA MET A 118 4.60 -6.96 -6.13
C MET A 118 4.06 -5.78 -5.32
N VAL A 119 4.55 -4.57 -5.61
CA VAL A 119 4.09 -3.32 -4.96
C VAL A 119 2.60 -3.15 -5.22
N GLU A 120 2.19 -3.30 -6.47
CA GLU A 120 0.80 -3.06 -6.86
C GLU A 120 -0.17 -4.13 -6.32
N ALA A 121 0.33 -5.35 -6.07
CA ALA A 121 -0.40 -6.41 -5.39
C ALA A 121 -0.80 -6.04 -3.95
N GLU A 122 0.01 -5.26 -3.22
CA GLU A 122 -0.38 -4.73 -1.90
C GLU A 122 -1.64 -3.86 -2.01
N VAL A 123 -1.65 -2.95 -2.99
CA VAL A 123 -2.73 -1.98 -3.15
C VAL A 123 -4.03 -2.66 -3.60
N ILE A 124 -3.91 -3.66 -4.48
CA ILE A 124 -5.05 -4.52 -4.86
C ILE A 124 -5.57 -5.28 -3.64
N SER A 125 -4.68 -5.85 -2.83
CA SER A 125 -5.03 -6.55 -1.60
C SER A 125 -5.74 -5.64 -0.60
N PHE A 126 -5.28 -4.40 -0.44
CA PHE A 126 -5.97 -3.38 0.36
C PHE A 126 -7.39 -3.13 -0.15
N ALA A 127 -7.59 -3.02 -1.47
CA ALA A 127 -8.91 -2.82 -2.05
C ALA A 127 -9.86 -3.98 -1.77
N LEU A 128 -9.36 -5.21 -1.93
CA LEU A 128 -10.11 -6.44 -1.65
C LEU A 128 -10.49 -6.56 -0.16
N LEU A 129 -9.56 -6.28 0.75
CA LEU A 129 -9.78 -6.33 2.19
C LEU A 129 -10.74 -5.22 2.66
N SER A 130 -10.67 -4.04 2.05
CA SER A 130 -11.47 -2.88 2.45
C SER A 130 -12.91 -2.93 1.96
N ALA A 131 -13.14 -3.43 0.74
CA ALA A 131 -14.45 -3.41 0.09
C ALA A 131 -14.68 -4.66 -0.79
N PRO A 132 -14.67 -5.88 -0.21
CA PRO A 132 -14.79 -7.13 -0.96
C PRO A 132 -16.10 -7.24 -1.75
N ASP A 133 -17.17 -6.61 -1.25
CA ASP A 133 -18.49 -6.59 -1.88
C ASP A 133 -18.50 -5.81 -3.20
N TYR A 134 -17.57 -4.86 -3.34
CA TYR A 134 -17.42 -4.05 -4.53
C TYR A 134 -16.42 -4.64 -5.51
N PHE A 135 -15.25 -5.08 -5.02
CA PHE A 135 -14.16 -5.54 -5.88
C PHE A 135 -14.18 -7.03 -6.17
N TYR A 136 -14.61 -7.87 -5.24
CA TYR A 136 -14.48 -9.33 -5.36
C TYR A 136 -15.81 -10.03 -5.66
N LYS A 137 -16.88 -9.72 -4.90
CA LYS A 137 -18.18 -10.39 -5.06
C LYS A 137 -18.71 -10.34 -6.51
N PRO A 138 -18.65 -9.19 -7.23
CA PRO A 138 -19.19 -9.08 -8.59
C PRO A 138 -18.38 -9.83 -9.64
N LEU A 139 -17.14 -10.23 -9.34
CA LEU A 139 -16.28 -10.93 -10.30
C LEU A 139 -16.88 -12.30 -10.68
N PRO A 140 -16.84 -12.67 -11.97
CA PRO A 140 -17.17 -14.03 -12.40
C PRO A 140 -16.16 -15.03 -11.81
N GLN A 141 -16.55 -16.31 -11.75
CA GLN A 141 -15.73 -17.35 -11.11
C GLN A 141 -14.34 -17.48 -11.75
N VAL A 142 -14.23 -17.32 -13.07
CA VAL A 142 -12.94 -17.33 -13.78
C VAL A 142 -12.03 -16.20 -13.31
N ALA A 143 -12.56 -14.98 -13.19
CA ALA A 143 -11.79 -13.84 -12.70
C ALA A 143 -11.37 -14.00 -11.23
N LYS A 144 -12.22 -14.61 -10.38
CA LYS A 144 -11.85 -14.96 -9.00
C LYS A 144 -10.69 -15.94 -8.94
N SER A 145 -10.72 -16.98 -9.79
CA SER A 145 -9.61 -17.93 -9.91
C SER A 145 -8.33 -17.29 -10.43
N ASN A 146 -8.43 -16.42 -11.44
CA ASN A 146 -7.29 -15.68 -11.98
C ASN A 146 -6.69 -14.71 -10.95
N LEU A 147 -7.52 -13.97 -10.22
CA LEU A 147 -7.09 -13.08 -9.15
C LEU A 147 -6.36 -13.84 -8.03
N LYS A 148 -6.92 -14.97 -7.60
CA LYS A 148 -6.28 -15.86 -6.63
C LYS A 148 -4.90 -16.30 -7.11
N ALA A 149 -4.81 -16.84 -8.33
CA ALA A 149 -3.55 -17.28 -8.92
C ALA A 149 -2.52 -16.14 -9.09
N TRP A 150 -2.98 -14.93 -9.41
CA TRP A 150 -2.12 -13.77 -9.57
C TRP A 150 -1.51 -13.33 -8.22
N LEU A 151 -2.30 -13.25 -7.15
CA LEU A 151 -1.83 -12.94 -5.80
C LEU A 151 -0.94 -14.05 -5.22
N GLU A 152 -1.27 -15.32 -5.46
CA GLU A 152 -0.42 -16.47 -5.10
C GLU A 152 0.95 -16.38 -5.78
N GLY A 153 1.03 -15.71 -6.94
CA GLY A 153 2.28 -15.48 -7.67
C GLY A 153 3.36 -14.73 -6.91
N LEU A 154 3.06 -14.05 -5.78
CA LEU A 154 4.08 -13.48 -4.89
C LEU A 154 4.83 -14.54 -4.08
N ASN A 155 4.19 -15.67 -3.80
CA ASN A 155 4.74 -16.71 -2.95
C ASN A 155 5.91 -17.41 -3.66
N GLY A 156 7.02 -17.59 -2.94
CA GLY A 156 8.25 -18.16 -3.49
C GLY A 156 9.10 -17.20 -4.34
N LYS A 157 8.70 -15.93 -4.52
CA LYS A 157 9.49 -14.93 -5.25
C LYS A 157 10.57 -14.29 -4.38
N MET A 158 11.67 -13.90 -5.03
CA MET A 158 12.71 -13.10 -4.40
C MET A 158 12.22 -11.66 -4.23
N MET A 159 12.35 -11.17 -3.00
CA MET A 159 11.97 -9.82 -2.60
C MET A 159 13.08 -9.22 -1.73
N PRO A 160 13.29 -7.90 -1.79
CA PRO A 160 14.20 -7.23 -0.87
C PRO A 160 13.81 -7.46 0.60
N GLU A 161 14.80 -7.50 1.50
CA GLU A 161 14.61 -7.57 2.95
C GLU A 161 14.28 -6.18 3.53
N ASN A 162 13.15 -5.61 3.09
CA ASN A 162 12.69 -4.28 3.48
C ASN A 162 11.14 -4.25 3.54
N ASN A 163 10.52 -3.07 3.47
CA ASN A 163 9.07 -2.88 3.47
C ASN A 163 8.31 -3.74 2.45
N TRP A 164 8.96 -4.23 1.39
CA TRP A 164 8.34 -5.10 0.39
C TRP A 164 7.73 -6.37 0.99
N ARG A 165 8.23 -6.82 2.16
CA ARG A 165 7.64 -7.94 2.90
C ARG A 165 6.15 -7.70 3.22
N TRP A 166 5.73 -6.45 3.44
CA TRP A 166 4.32 -6.11 3.64
C TRP A 166 3.45 -6.45 2.44
N PHE A 167 3.98 -6.34 1.22
CA PHE A 167 3.20 -6.61 0.00
C PHE A 167 2.72 -8.06 -0.04
N ARG A 168 3.60 -8.99 0.35
CA ARG A 168 3.27 -10.42 0.44
C ARG A 168 2.40 -10.72 1.66
N VAL A 169 2.61 -10.05 2.80
CA VAL A 169 1.71 -10.13 3.97
C VAL A 169 0.28 -9.78 3.57
N PHE A 170 0.05 -8.65 2.92
CA PHE A 170 -1.30 -8.23 2.53
C PHE A 170 -1.89 -9.11 1.43
N SER A 171 -1.07 -9.59 0.49
CA SER A 171 -1.52 -10.50 -0.55
C SER A 171 -2.02 -11.82 0.02
N ASN A 172 -1.26 -12.43 0.94
CA ASN A 172 -1.69 -13.65 1.62
C ASN A 172 -2.88 -13.39 2.55
N LEU A 173 -2.95 -12.24 3.22
CA LEU A 173 -4.11 -11.87 4.04
C LEU A 173 -5.38 -11.75 3.19
N ALA A 174 -5.31 -11.12 2.00
CA ALA A 174 -6.42 -11.05 1.07
C ALA A 174 -6.82 -12.44 0.53
N LEU A 175 -5.83 -13.31 0.26
CA LEU A 175 -6.09 -14.68 -0.16
C LEU A 175 -6.94 -15.45 0.87
N ILE A 176 -6.58 -15.36 2.16
CA ILE A 176 -7.32 -15.98 3.26
C ILE A 176 -8.70 -15.34 3.42
N LYS A 177 -8.75 -14.01 3.57
CA LYS A 177 -9.94 -13.29 4.01
C LYS A 177 -11.00 -13.09 2.92
N VAL A 178 -10.59 -13.08 1.66
CA VAL A 178 -11.45 -12.72 0.53
C VAL A 178 -11.50 -13.82 -0.52
N CYS A 179 -10.36 -14.40 -0.89
CA CYS A 179 -10.29 -15.40 -1.97
C CYS A 179 -10.60 -16.84 -1.51
N GLY A 180 -10.79 -17.07 -0.20
CA GLY A 180 -11.11 -18.39 0.35
C GLY A 180 -9.93 -19.37 0.31
N ALA A 181 -8.69 -18.86 0.40
CA ALA A 181 -7.52 -19.69 0.62
C ALA A 181 -7.54 -20.28 2.04
N ASP A 182 -6.89 -21.44 2.21
CA ASP A 182 -6.81 -22.11 3.50
C ASP A 182 -5.98 -21.29 4.49
N GLN A 183 -6.51 -21.01 5.67
CA GLN A 183 -5.81 -20.16 6.63
C GLN A 183 -4.53 -20.81 7.13
N ASP A 184 -4.53 -22.11 7.42
CA ASP A 184 -3.39 -22.80 8.01
C ASP A 184 -2.21 -22.87 7.04
N GLU A 185 -2.51 -23.08 5.75
CA GLU A 185 -1.50 -23.06 4.68
C GLU A 185 -0.87 -21.67 4.51
N TYR A 186 -1.70 -20.63 4.37
CA TYR A 186 -1.24 -19.30 3.96
C TYR A 186 -0.75 -18.43 5.12
N PHE A 187 -1.23 -18.65 6.35
CA PHE A 187 -0.80 -17.86 7.50
C PHE A 187 0.66 -18.11 7.84
N SER A 188 1.18 -19.33 7.60
CA SER A 188 2.60 -19.63 7.79
C SER A 188 3.52 -18.76 6.92
N LEU A 189 3.06 -18.32 5.74
CA LEU A 189 3.78 -17.43 4.85
C LEU A 189 3.73 -15.98 5.36
N ILE A 190 2.58 -15.58 5.90
CA ILE A 190 2.40 -14.27 6.56
C ILE A 190 3.35 -14.17 7.76
N ASP A 191 3.41 -15.19 8.61
CA ASP A 191 4.21 -15.17 9.84
C ASP A 191 5.71 -15.07 9.53
N GLN A 192 6.22 -15.78 8.51
CA GLN A 192 7.62 -15.68 8.07
C GLN A 192 8.02 -14.25 7.66
N ASP A 193 7.14 -13.54 6.93
CA ASP A 193 7.38 -12.15 6.56
C ASP A 193 7.30 -11.22 7.77
N LEU A 194 6.36 -11.47 8.69
CA LEU A 194 6.21 -10.68 9.92
C LEU A 194 7.39 -10.88 10.88
N GLU A 195 7.95 -12.08 10.99
CA GLU A 195 9.19 -12.35 11.73
C GLU A 195 10.39 -11.58 11.17
N THR A 196 10.45 -11.43 9.84
CA THR A 196 11.47 -10.59 9.20
C THR A 196 11.23 -9.11 9.53
N LEU A 197 9.98 -8.65 9.39
CA LEU A 197 9.58 -7.27 9.66
C LEU A 197 9.77 -6.87 11.13
N ASP A 198 9.63 -7.79 12.08
CA ASP A 198 9.86 -7.51 13.51
C ASP A 198 11.32 -7.15 13.81
N GLN A 199 12.28 -7.64 13.02
CA GLN A 199 13.69 -7.28 13.14
C GLN A 199 13.96 -5.82 12.76
N PHE A 200 12.98 -5.16 12.14
CA PHE A 200 13.10 -3.76 11.71
C PHE A 200 12.64 -2.79 12.80
N TYR A 201 12.06 -3.28 13.89
CA TYR A 201 11.62 -2.44 15.00
C TYR A 201 12.80 -1.90 15.80
N ILE A 202 12.90 -0.57 15.87
CA ILE A 202 13.98 0.13 16.57
C ILE A 202 13.57 0.41 18.02
N GLY A 203 12.33 0.88 18.23
CA GLY A 203 11.81 1.26 19.54
C GLY A 203 10.92 2.50 19.49
N GLN A 204 10.13 2.71 20.55
CA GLN A 204 9.21 3.86 20.68
C GLN A 204 8.28 4.06 19.48
N GLY A 205 7.81 2.96 18.88
CA GLY A 205 6.96 2.99 17.68
C GLY A 205 7.72 3.12 16.36
N TRP A 206 9.02 3.39 16.34
CA TRP A 206 9.79 3.55 15.11
C TRP A 206 10.35 2.23 14.57
N SER A 207 10.34 2.13 13.24
CA SER A 207 10.94 1.03 12.47
C SER A 207 11.79 1.57 11.32
N SER A 208 12.85 0.84 10.97
CA SER A 208 13.66 1.08 9.77
C SER A 208 13.16 0.29 8.56
N ASP A 209 13.49 0.74 7.36
CA ASP A 209 13.27 -0.01 6.12
C ASP A 209 14.37 -1.06 5.90
N GLY A 210 14.33 -2.12 6.71
CA GLY A 210 15.36 -3.17 6.79
C GLY A 210 15.92 -3.31 8.21
N VAL A 211 16.77 -4.33 8.42
CA VAL A 211 17.36 -4.63 9.75
C VAL A 211 18.20 -3.45 10.23
N TRP A 212 17.90 -2.96 11.43
CA TRP A 212 18.66 -1.87 12.03
C TRP A 212 20.06 -2.30 12.40
N ARG A 213 21.08 -1.62 11.85
CA ARG A 213 22.49 -1.87 12.15
C ARG A 213 23.13 -0.72 12.93
N PRO A 214 24.19 -0.98 13.72
CA PRO A 214 24.97 0.08 14.34
C PRO A 214 25.55 1.06 13.30
N ALA A 215 25.71 2.33 13.71
CA ALA A 215 26.38 3.33 12.88
C ALA A 215 27.87 2.96 12.67
N ARG A 216 28.42 3.23 11.49
CA ARG A 216 29.86 3.11 11.27
C ARG A 216 30.61 4.18 12.06
N ALA A 217 31.86 3.87 12.41
CA ALA A 217 32.78 4.86 12.98
C ALA A 217 33.09 6.00 12.00
N ASP A 218 33.07 5.73 10.70
CA ASP A 218 33.21 6.72 9.63
C ASP A 218 31.87 6.90 8.89
N ALA A 219 31.24 8.06 9.06
CA ALA A 219 29.98 8.40 8.39
C ALA A 219 30.10 8.47 6.86
N HIS A 220 31.29 8.69 6.29
CA HIS A 220 31.49 8.71 4.83
C HIS A 220 31.54 7.33 4.20
N SER A 221 31.65 6.29 5.04
CA SER A 221 31.59 4.87 4.64
C SER A 221 30.16 4.31 4.69
N GLU A 222 29.22 5.05 5.29
CA GLU A 222 27.82 4.65 5.42
C GLU A 222 27.17 4.45 4.04
N GLY A 223 26.43 3.35 3.86
CA GLY A 223 25.73 3.05 2.60
C GLY A 223 26.62 2.60 1.44
N LYS A 224 27.87 2.20 1.71
CA LYS A 224 28.80 1.63 0.72
C LYS A 224 29.15 0.18 1.04
N GLY A 225 29.62 -0.56 0.03
CA GLY A 225 30.04 -1.96 0.20
C GLY A 225 28.89 -2.87 0.63
N GLU A 226 29.14 -3.76 1.60
CA GLU A 226 28.13 -4.68 2.16
C GLU A 226 26.93 -3.95 2.78
N ASP A 227 27.09 -2.68 3.17
CA ASP A 227 26.05 -1.86 3.79
C ASP A 227 25.15 -1.15 2.78
N ALA A 228 25.50 -1.15 1.48
CA ALA A 228 24.72 -0.50 0.43
C ALA A 228 23.31 -1.11 0.32
N ALA A 229 23.18 -2.40 0.59
CA ALA A 229 21.91 -3.12 0.60
C ALA A 229 21.19 -3.09 1.98
N ARG A 230 21.88 -2.66 3.05
CA ARG A 230 21.40 -2.71 4.45
C ARG A 230 21.65 -1.38 5.16
N GLY A 231 21.16 -0.29 4.57
CA GLY A 231 21.34 1.05 5.11
C GLY A 231 20.50 1.31 6.38
N ARG A 232 20.84 2.36 7.13
CA ARG A 232 20.05 2.87 8.27
C ARG A 232 18.91 3.77 7.76
N HIS A 233 17.98 3.20 7.02
CA HIS A 233 16.84 3.94 6.48
C HIS A 233 15.70 3.99 7.50
N ALA A 234 15.82 4.89 8.48
CA ALA A 234 14.73 5.23 9.40
C ALA A 234 14.35 6.68 9.15
N ASP A 235 13.60 6.91 8.09
CA ASP A 235 13.20 8.24 7.64
C ASP A 235 11.68 8.42 7.76
N TYR A 236 11.19 9.58 7.33
CA TYR A 236 9.76 9.85 7.30
C TYR A 236 8.98 8.80 6.52
N TYR A 237 9.51 8.33 5.38
CA TYR A 237 8.82 7.37 4.53
C TYR A 237 8.72 6.00 5.22
N SER A 238 9.83 5.45 5.71
CA SER A 238 9.84 4.15 6.38
C SER A 238 9.05 4.17 7.69
N GLY A 239 9.26 5.22 8.48
CA GLY A 239 8.69 5.38 9.81
C GLY A 239 7.19 5.67 9.79
N SER A 240 6.68 6.45 8.84
CA SER A 240 5.26 6.80 8.79
C SER A 240 4.46 5.99 7.76
N PHE A 241 4.91 5.96 6.51
CA PHE A 241 4.10 5.46 5.40
C PHE A 241 4.33 3.99 5.05
N ALA A 242 5.58 3.51 5.06
CA ALA A 242 5.86 2.17 4.55
C ALA A 242 5.67 1.06 5.59
N ILE A 243 5.93 1.36 6.88
CA ILE A 243 5.85 0.34 7.94
C ILE A 243 4.73 0.65 8.93
N GLN A 244 4.67 1.86 9.48
CA GLN A 244 3.68 2.16 10.52
C GLN A 244 2.24 2.13 9.97
N PHE A 245 2.01 2.66 8.77
CA PHE A 245 0.73 2.54 8.08
C PHE A 245 0.36 1.07 7.83
N SER A 246 1.30 0.25 7.37
CA SER A 246 1.10 -1.19 7.15
C SER A 246 0.79 -1.95 8.44
N GLN A 247 1.45 -1.64 9.55
CA GLN A 247 1.12 -2.20 10.86
C GLN A 247 -0.31 -1.85 11.29
N ILE A 248 -0.76 -0.61 11.09
CA ILE A 248 -2.14 -0.17 11.41
C ILE A 248 -3.16 -0.87 10.50
N MET A 249 -2.86 -0.99 9.20
CA MET A 249 -3.71 -1.72 8.27
C MET A 249 -3.82 -3.19 8.63
N TYR A 250 -2.70 -3.84 8.96
CA TYR A 250 -2.69 -5.23 9.41
C TYR A 250 -3.54 -5.38 10.67
N ALA A 251 -3.33 -4.51 11.67
CA ALA A 251 -4.09 -4.50 12.91
C ALA A 251 -5.60 -4.37 12.69
N LYS A 252 -6.00 -3.66 11.63
CA LYS A 252 -7.40 -3.50 11.23
C LYS A 252 -7.99 -4.74 10.54
N PHE A 253 -7.22 -5.40 9.68
CA PHE A 253 -7.74 -6.49 8.83
C PHE A 253 -7.53 -7.90 9.39
N ALA A 254 -6.56 -8.08 10.29
CA ALA A 254 -6.14 -9.38 10.80
C ALA A 254 -6.51 -9.62 12.28
N ALA A 255 -7.20 -8.70 12.94
CA ALA A 255 -7.49 -8.78 14.38
C ALA A 255 -8.21 -10.07 14.81
N ASP A 256 -8.98 -10.70 13.93
CA ASP A 256 -9.70 -11.94 14.20
C ASP A 256 -8.85 -13.21 14.03
N ILE A 257 -7.68 -13.12 13.39
CA ILE A 257 -6.79 -14.26 13.13
C ILE A 257 -5.40 -14.11 13.78
N ASP A 258 -4.98 -12.89 14.13
CA ASP A 258 -3.70 -12.59 14.80
C ASP A 258 -3.85 -11.43 15.81
N SER A 259 -4.74 -11.59 16.78
CA SER A 259 -5.07 -10.54 17.76
C SER A 259 -3.85 -10.08 18.56
N THR A 260 -2.98 -11.00 18.99
CA THR A 260 -1.78 -10.69 19.79
C THR A 260 -0.84 -9.74 19.05
N ARG A 261 -0.56 -9.98 17.77
CA ARG A 261 0.31 -9.10 16.99
C ARG A 261 -0.37 -7.77 16.69
N CYS A 262 -1.68 -7.79 16.45
CA CYS A 262 -2.47 -6.57 16.27
C CYS A 262 -2.38 -5.65 17.50
N GLU A 263 -2.40 -6.20 18.72
CA GLU A 263 -2.20 -5.42 19.96
C GLU A 263 -0.81 -4.78 20.02
N ILE A 264 0.23 -5.51 19.60
CA ILE A 264 1.60 -4.99 19.53
C ILE A 264 1.67 -3.81 18.55
N PHE A 265 1.10 -3.96 17.35
CA PHE A 265 1.09 -2.91 16.31
C PHE A 265 0.30 -1.68 16.75
N ASN A 266 -0.85 -1.86 17.42
CA ASN A 266 -1.60 -0.75 18.00
C ASN A 266 -0.79 0.00 19.07
N LYS A 267 -0.05 -0.72 19.91
CA LYS A 267 0.84 -0.10 20.91
C LYS A 267 2.00 0.66 20.26
N ARG A 268 2.61 0.11 19.20
CA ARG A 268 3.66 0.80 18.42
C ARG A 268 3.12 2.09 17.81
N ALA A 269 1.90 2.06 17.25
CA ALA A 269 1.25 3.25 16.70
C ALA A 269 1.01 4.36 17.75
N ASP A 270 0.55 4.00 18.95
CA ASP A 270 0.40 4.97 20.06
C ASP A 270 1.74 5.60 20.47
N GLN A 271 2.81 4.81 20.51
CA GLN A 271 4.15 5.34 20.81
C GLN A 271 4.68 6.25 19.71
N PHE A 272 4.47 5.85 18.45
CA PHE A 272 4.92 6.60 17.28
C PHE A 272 4.30 8.00 17.22
N VAL A 273 2.96 8.11 17.35
CA VAL A 273 2.26 9.40 17.22
C VAL A 273 2.68 10.42 18.28
N ARG A 274 3.14 9.97 19.45
CA ARG A 274 3.64 10.84 20.54
C ARG A 274 4.95 11.56 20.18
N SER A 275 5.71 11.03 19.22
CA SER A 275 7.00 11.58 18.82
C SER A 275 7.04 12.08 17.36
N LEU A 276 6.11 11.63 16.51
CA LEU A 276 6.07 12.03 15.09
C LEU A 276 6.04 13.55 14.88
N TRP A 277 5.30 14.29 15.71
CA TRP A 277 5.22 15.76 15.59
C TRP A 277 6.59 16.44 15.70
N ALA A 278 7.51 15.87 16.50
CA ALA A 278 8.85 16.41 16.70
C ALA A 278 9.77 16.14 15.50
N TYR A 279 9.33 15.36 14.52
CA TYR A 279 10.06 15.13 13.27
C TYR A 279 10.07 16.37 12.37
N PHE A 280 9.06 17.23 12.51
CA PHE A 280 8.88 18.45 11.73
C PHE A 280 9.30 19.67 12.52
N ASP A 281 9.89 20.65 11.84
CA ASP A 281 10.10 21.97 12.42
C ASP A 281 8.80 22.82 12.40
N ILE A 282 8.89 24.05 12.92
CA ILE A 282 7.76 24.97 13.03
C ILE A 282 7.18 25.39 11.66
N ASP A 283 7.96 25.24 10.59
CA ASP A 283 7.57 25.56 9.21
C ASP A 283 7.05 24.31 8.47
N GLY A 284 7.01 23.15 9.15
CA GLY A 284 6.54 21.88 8.61
C GLY A 284 7.58 21.14 7.76
N MET A 285 8.85 21.57 7.78
CA MET A 285 9.93 20.89 7.07
C MET A 285 10.44 19.72 7.91
N SER A 286 10.74 18.59 7.26
CA SER A 286 11.32 17.44 7.94
C SER A 286 12.74 17.76 8.43
N SER A 287 12.99 17.53 9.71
CA SER A 287 14.34 17.67 10.24
C SER A 287 15.21 16.48 9.80
N SER A 288 16.29 16.75 9.07
CA SER A 288 17.29 15.72 8.73
C SER A 288 18.07 15.20 9.94
N SER A 289 17.80 15.72 11.14
CA SER A 289 18.56 15.54 12.37
C SER A 289 17.78 14.86 13.51
N ALA A 290 16.56 14.36 13.27
CA ALA A 290 15.70 13.78 14.31
C ALA A 290 16.35 12.62 15.12
N TRP A 291 17.43 12.01 14.60
CA TRP A 291 18.15 10.93 15.26
C TRP A 291 19.41 11.36 16.04
N GLY A 292 19.58 12.66 16.31
CA GLY A 292 20.71 13.19 17.08
C GLY A 292 20.36 14.15 18.23
N ALA A 293 19.08 14.49 18.42
CA ALA A 293 18.66 15.29 19.56
C ALA A 293 18.45 14.38 20.80
N PRO A 294 18.97 14.73 21.98
CA PRO A 294 18.63 14.02 23.21
C PRO A 294 17.10 14.04 23.39
N LEU A 295 16.53 12.90 23.77
CA LEU A 295 15.15 12.85 24.22
C LEU A 295 14.97 13.91 25.33
N PRO A 296 13.89 14.70 25.33
CA PRO A 296 13.63 15.61 26.42
C PRO A 296 13.48 14.80 27.71
N GLU A 297 14.39 15.00 28.66
CA GLU A 297 14.21 14.56 30.04
C GLU A 297 12.98 15.29 30.60
N GLY A 298 12.06 14.51 31.19
CA GLY A 298 10.80 15.01 31.74
C GLY A 298 10.95 15.85 33.01
#